data_AF-A0A3B3WWC3-F1
#
_entry.id   AF-A0A3B3WWC3-F1
#
_cell.length_a   1.000
_cell.length_b   1.000
_cell.length_c   1.000
_cell.angle_alpha   90.00
_cell.angle_beta   90.00
_cell.angle_gamma   90.00
#
_symmetry.space_group_name_H-M   'P 1'
#
loop_
_entity.id
_entity.type
_entity.pdbx_description
1 polymer ?
#
loop_
_entity_poly.entity_id
_entity_poly.type
_entity_poly.pdbx_seq_one_letter_code
_entity_poly.pdbx_strand_id
1 'polypeptide(L)'
;MVKHQPLQVYERQLCLSCITGIYGCRWKRYQRSHDNTTKWELLWSLILLFTFSLLLIWSYFWWEADNDYNEFNWFLYNNSGEWTDGTVPILATTAAGFTYIAFLMVLALCHVALGQQLNLHWLHKIGVTASLLTTIVGIISVNQTWTQEWDIIPISLQATGPFLHVGALAAATALSWIVAGQVARAEKTIFQVVVVLLYLSVLLGLYVLPLYITSPCIMDPRTLKPRPEVFGHQGAPMLAPENTLWSFQRALQMNVTGLEADVAISVDGVPFLMHDLTLRRTTNVDEVFPDRKTKAASWFNWTDLQQLNAGEWFLKNDPFWTASSMSQKERNLTSKQRVCSLEQLLKMASDHNITVVVRLRRPPRDHPFNSTWINETLQVVQNSGLLQSLVMWTQDDEREQVKQWVPGFIQTSLVKHSPEHLRSSGIRGLLLRYNQVDADEITNFSKNNISLTLYTVNEPWLFSMLWCSGVSAVSSEAPHILRKVPSPIWLMSPRTYQLIWVSADLISFAVVIGIFILQKYRMSGIRSYNPEQIMLSAAVRTSSRDINVMKEKLIFSAQPQ
;
A
#
# COMPACT_ATOMS: atom_id res chain seq x y z
N MET A 1 38.85 50.60 23.49
CA MET A 1 37.78 51.39 22.85
C MET A 1 36.65 50.44 22.48
N VAL A 2 35.68 50.26 23.38
CA VAL A 2 34.52 49.40 23.16
C VAL A 2 33.59 50.14 22.19
N LYS A 3 33.46 49.65 20.96
CA LYS A 3 32.46 50.15 20.01
C LYS A 3 31.09 49.63 20.48
N HIS A 4 30.33 50.49 21.16
CA HIS A 4 28.90 50.25 21.34
C HIS A 4 28.23 50.31 19.96
N GLN A 5 27.93 49.14 19.39
CA GLN A 5 26.97 49.03 18.29
C GLN A 5 25.62 49.58 18.76
N PRO A 6 24.89 50.34 17.93
CA PRO A 6 23.56 50.78 18.30
C PRO A 6 22.68 49.55 18.52
N LEU A 7 21.97 49.54 19.64
CA LEU A 7 20.90 48.59 19.94
C LEU A 7 19.84 48.70 18.84
N GLN A 8 20.00 47.90 17.79
CA GLN A 8 18.93 47.65 16.84
C GLN A 8 17.79 47.03 17.64
N VAL A 9 16.64 47.72 17.67
CA VAL A 9 15.38 47.16 18.14
C VAL A 9 15.04 46.04 17.17
N TYR A 10 15.31 44.80 17.54
CA TYR A 10 15.15 43.64 16.67
C TYR A 10 13.79 43.00 16.87
N GLU A 11 13.05 42.83 15.77
CA GLU A 11 11.88 41.97 15.72
C GLU A 11 12.22 40.55 16.16
N ARG A 12 11.37 39.97 17.01
CA ARG A 12 11.47 38.57 17.42
C ARG A 12 11.16 37.67 16.23
N GLN A 13 12.19 37.12 15.59
CA GLN A 13 12.05 36.06 14.57
C GLN A 13 11.73 34.71 15.24
N LEU A 14 10.52 34.61 15.80
CA LEU A 14 10.02 33.44 16.53
C LEU A 14 9.98 32.20 15.63
N CYS A 15 9.51 32.32 14.39
CA CYS A 15 9.44 31.21 13.44
C CYS A 15 10.82 30.59 13.14
N LEU A 16 11.82 31.42 12.84
CA LEU A 16 13.20 30.97 12.62
C LEU A 16 13.78 30.30 13.88
N SER A 17 13.43 30.82 15.07
CA SER A 17 13.81 30.23 16.35
C SER A 17 13.24 28.83 16.54
N CYS A 18 11.98 28.62 16.16
CA CYS A 18 11.34 27.31 16.24
C CYS A 18 11.98 26.33 15.26
N ILE A 19 12.20 26.74 14.00
CA ILE A 19 12.79 25.88 12.96
C ILE A 19 14.19 25.41 13.38
N THR A 20 15.07 26.34 13.74
CA THR A 20 16.46 26.04 14.16
C THR A 20 16.54 25.37 15.53
N GLY A 21 15.59 25.67 16.42
CA GLY A 21 15.44 25.03 17.72
C GLY A 21 15.04 23.57 17.61
N ILE A 22 14.02 23.24 16.82
CA ILE A 22 13.54 21.87 16.65
C ILE A 22 14.58 21.03 15.91
N TYR A 23 15.10 21.50 14.77
CA TYR A 23 16.03 20.70 13.95
C TYR A 23 17.41 20.49 14.59
N GLY A 24 17.94 21.52 15.28
CA GLY A 24 19.33 21.56 15.73
C GLY A 24 19.53 21.88 17.21
N CYS A 25 18.47 22.04 18.01
CA CYS A 25 18.49 22.56 19.39
C CYS A 25 19.13 23.97 19.53
N ARG A 26 19.05 24.79 18.48
CA ARG A 26 19.62 26.15 18.43
C ARG A 26 18.55 27.23 18.67
N TRP A 27 17.97 27.25 19.87
CA TRP A 27 16.90 28.18 20.24
C TRP A 27 17.39 29.64 20.30
N LYS A 28 18.64 29.86 20.73
CA LYS A 28 19.18 31.22 20.92
C LYS A 28 19.82 31.75 19.62
N ARG A 29 19.64 33.05 19.35
CA ARG A 29 20.13 33.70 18.11
C ARG A 29 21.63 33.52 17.87
N TYR A 30 22.47 33.58 18.91
CA TYR A 30 23.93 33.42 18.77
C TYR A 30 24.37 32.00 18.36
N GLN A 31 23.49 31.00 18.52
CA GLN A 31 23.76 29.63 18.10
C GLN A 31 23.45 29.41 16.61
N ARG A 32 22.77 30.39 15.97
CA ARG A 32 22.39 30.32 14.56
C ARG A 32 23.59 30.76 13.72
N SER A 33 23.90 29.95 12.72
CA SER A 33 25.01 30.20 11.82
C SER A 33 24.47 30.23 10.39
N HIS A 34 24.86 31.27 9.67
CA HIS A 34 24.71 31.40 8.22
C HIS A 34 25.95 30.87 7.48
N ASP A 35 26.89 30.25 8.19
CA ASP A 35 28.08 29.66 7.59
C ASP A 35 27.71 28.42 6.78
N ASN A 36 28.61 28.07 5.85
CA ASN A 36 28.45 26.90 5.00
C ASN A 36 28.26 25.62 5.84
N THR A 37 27.32 24.78 5.41
CA THR A 37 27.12 23.44 5.97
C THR A 37 28.42 22.64 5.86
N THR A 38 28.84 22.01 6.96
CA THR A 38 30.06 21.20 6.98
C THR A 38 29.88 19.94 6.14
N LYS A 39 30.97 19.34 5.65
CA LYS A 39 30.89 18.05 4.92
C LYS A 39 30.18 16.96 5.72
N TRP A 40 30.35 16.97 7.04
CA TRP A 40 29.70 16.04 7.95
C TRP A 40 28.18 16.25 8.04
N GLU A 41 27.73 17.49 8.19
CA GLU A 41 26.30 17.80 8.20
C GLU A 41 25.63 17.58 6.83
N LEU A 42 26.39 17.78 5.73
CA LEU A 42 25.94 17.42 4.39
C LEU A 42 25.73 15.91 4.25
N LEU A 43 26.65 15.08 4.76
CA LEU A 43 26.48 13.62 4.79
C LEU A 43 25.21 13.22 5.54
N TRP A 44 24.95 13.81 6.71
CA TRP A 44 23.72 13.53 7.47
C TRP A 44 22.46 13.98 6.74
N SER A 45 22.52 15.06 5.97
CA SER A 45 21.41 15.49 5.12
C SER A 45 21.13 14.49 3.99
N LEU A 46 22.17 13.88 3.42
CA LEU A 46 22.03 12.80 2.43
C LEU A 46 21.47 11.52 3.05
N ILE A 47 21.93 11.14 4.25
CA ILE A 47 21.37 10.00 4.99
C ILE A 47 19.89 10.23 5.31
N LEU A 48 19.52 11.43 5.74
CA LEU A 48 18.12 11.80 5.98
C LEU A 48 17.28 11.68 4.70
N LEU A 49 17.81 12.14 3.55
CA LEU A 49 17.15 12.01 2.25
C LEU A 49 16.96 10.55 1.84
N PHE A 50 18.02 9.75 1.93
CA PHE A 50 17.95 8.32 1.65
C PHE A 50 16.93 7.61 2.55
N THR A 51 16.94 7.91 3.85
CA THR A 51 16.02 7.33 4.83
C THR A 51 14.57 7.72 4.51
N PHE A 52 14.32 8.98 4.14
CA PHE A 52 13.01 9.44 3.72
C PHE A 52 12.52 8.71 2.46
N SER A 53 13.36 8.59 1.44
CA SER A 53 13.01 7.89 0.20
C SER A 53 12.74 6.40 0.44
N LEU A 54 13.54 5.74 1.27
CA LEU A 54 13.34 4.33 1.61
C LEU A 54 12.04 4.12 2.39
N LEU A 55 11.76 4.97 3.38
CA LEU A 55 10.51 4.91 4.15
C LEU A 55 9.28 5.24 3.31
N LEU A 56 9.40 6.13 2.33
CA LEU A 56 8.32 6.43 1.39
C LEU A 56 7.95 5.17 0.58
N ILE A 57 8.95 4.46 0.03
CA ILE A 57 8.74 3.19 -0.68
C ILE A 57 8.16 2.13 0.26
N TRP A 58 8.69 2.02 1.47
CA TRP A 58 8.23 1.06 2.47
C TRP A 58 6.79 1.32 2.92
N SER A 59 6.42 2.58 3.13
CA SER A 59 5.04 2.98 3.45
C SER A 59 4.11 2.72 2.28
N TYR A 60 4.56 2.94 1.04
CA TYR A 60 3.80 2.62 -0.15
C TYR A 60 3.54 1.12 -0.28
N PHE A 61 4.57 0.29 -0.07
CA PHE A 61 4.43 -1.17 -0.07
C PHE A 61 3.35 -1.63 0.90
N TRP A 62 3.42 -1.19 2.17
CA TRP A 62 2.43 -1.59 3.17
C TRP A 62 1.02 -1.08 2.85
N TRP A 63 0.90 0.14 2.31
CA TRP A 63 -0.39 0.66 1.88
C TRP A 63 -1.05 -0.22 0.80
N GLU A 64 -0.29 -0.68 -0.18
CA GLU A 64 -0.82 -1.50 -1.28
C GLU A 64 -1.00 -2.97 -0.88
N ALA A 65 -0.22 -3.46 0.09
CA ALA A 65 -0.32 -4.82 0.62
C ALA A 65 -1.59 -5.07 1.46
N ASP A 66 -2.44 -4.06 1.69
CA ASP A 66 -3.71 -4.16 2.42
C ASP A 66 -4.62 -5.28 1.87
N ASN A 67 -4.59 -5.49 0.56
CA ASN A 67 -5.30 -6.59 -0.10
C ASN A 67 -4.97 -7.98 0.49
N ASP A 68 -3.73 -8.18 0.97
CA ASP A 68 -3.16 -9.45 1.40
C ASP A 68 -2.79 -9.46 2.90
N TYR A 69 -3.27 -8.51 3.71
CA TYR A 69 -3.01 -8.50 5.16
C TYR A 69 -3.45 -9.77 5.88
N ASN A 70 -4.58 -10.36 5.47
CA ASN A 70 -5.05 -11.62 6.06
C ASN A 70 -4.09 -12.79 5.73
N GLU A 71 -3.58 -12.86 4.50
CA GLU A 71 -2.57 -13.84 4.09
C GLU A 71 -1.27 -13.66 4.88
N PHE A 72 -0.85 -12.41 5.14
CA PHE A 72 0.31 -12.14 6.00
C PHE A 72 0.10 -12.64 7.44
N ASN A 73 -1.07 -12.35 8.04
CA ASN A 73 -1.40 -12.81 9.38
C ASN A 73 -1.51 -14.35 9.45
N TRP A 74 -2.03 -14.98 8.40
CA TRP A 74 -2.05 -16.43 8.25
C TRP A 74 -0.64 -17.03 8.15
N PHE A 75 0.26 -16.40 7.39
CA PHE A 75 1.67 -16.78 7.33
C PHE A 75 2.34 -16.71 8.72
N LEU A 76 2.11 -15.64 9.48
CA LEU A 76 2.62 -15.51 10.85
C LEU A 76 2.08 -16.62 11.76
N TYR A 77 0.77 -16.89 11.67
CA TYR A 77 0.13 -17.97 12.43
C TYR A 77 0.75 -19.33 12.13
N ASN A 78 1.00 -19.65 10.85
CA ASN A 78 1.57 -20.93 10.48
C ASN A 78 2.98 -21.16 11.06
N ASN A 79 3.72 -20.08 11.32
CA ASN A 79 5.06 -20.13 11.90
C ASN A 79 5.05 -20.09 13.44
N SER A 80 4.17 -19.29 14.06
CA SER A 80 4.12 -19.11 15.52
C SER A 80 3.20 -20.10 16.23
N GLY A 81 2.15 -20.57 15.55
CA GLY A 81 1.05 -21.35 16.12
C GLY A 81 0.04 -20.52 16.94
N GLU A 82 0.20 -19.20 16.99
CA GLU A 82 -0.67 -18.26 17.70
C GLU A 82 -1.16 -17.16 16.75
N TRP A 83 -2.47 -16.87 16.80
CA TRP A 83 -3.05 -15.83 15.97
C TRP A 83 -2.75 -14.46 16.56
N THR A 84 -2.01 -13.65 15.82
CA THR A 84 -1.74 -12.24 16.16
C THR A 84 -1.84 -11.42 14.90
N ASP A 85 -2.44 -10.23 15.00
CA ASP A 85 -2.43 -9.27 13.92
C ASP A 85 -1.07 -8.57 13.83
N GLY A 86 -0.19 -9.11 13.00
CA GLY A 86 1.17 -8.61 12.83
C GLY A 86 1.24 -7.33 12.00
N THR A 87 0.18 -6.98 11.28
CA THR A 87 0.14 -5.78 10.44
C THR A 87 0.11 -4.52 11.29
N VAL A 88 -0.66 -4.50 12.38
CA VAL A 88 -0.83 -3.33 13.28
C VAL A 88 0.50 -2.75 13.78
N PRO A 89 1.40 -3.52 14.43
CA PRO A 89 2.66 -2.97 14.91
C PRO A 89 3.57 -2.50 13.76
N ILE A 90 3.55 -3.18 12.60
CA ILE A 90 4.35 -2.78 11.45
C ILE A 90 3.84 -1.46 10.86
N LEU A 91 2.53 -1.32 10.70
CA LEU A 91 1.91 -0.08 10.22
C LEU A 91 2.13 1.08 11.19
N ALA A 92 1.96 0.85 12.50
CA ALA A 92 2.18 1.87 13.51
C ALA A 92 3.64 2.37 13.53
N THR A 93 4.61 1.44 13.50
CA THR A 93 6.03 1.78 13.47
C THR A 93 6.43 2.46 12.16
N THR A 94 5.90 2.00 11.03
CA THR A 94 6.12 2.60 9.70
C THR A 94 5.55 4.01 9.64
N ALA A 95 4.32 4.23 10.08
CA ALA A 95 3.68 5.54 10.10
C ALA A 95 4.39 6.53 11.04
N ALA A 96 4.80 6.07 12.24
CA ALA A 96 5.57 6.88 13.18
C ALA A 96 6.94 7.27 12.59
N GLY A 97 7.66 6.30 12.02
CA GLY A 97 8.95 6.52 11.36
C GLY A 97 8.84 7.48 10.18
N PHE A 98 7.90 7.24 9.27
CA PHE A 98 7.66 8.09 8.11
C PHE A 98 7.30 9.52 8.52
N THR A 99 6.36 9.70 9.46
CA THR A 99 5.93 11.03 9.93
C THR A 99 7.11 11.80 10.53
N TYR A 100 7.91 11.15 11.37
CA TYR A 100 9.08 11.76 12.01
C TYR A 100 10.14 12.17 10.99
N ILE A 101 10.48 11.29 10.04
CA ILE A 101 11.49 11.55 9.02
C ILE A 101 11.02 12.59 8.00
N ALA A 102 9.75 12.54 7.59
CA ALA A 102 9.14 13.55 6.72
C ALA A 102 9.14 14.94 7.38
N PHE A 103 8.84 15.02 8.68
CA PHE A 103 8.91 16.27 9.43
C PHE A 103 10.33 16.84 9.46
N LEU A 104 11.35 16.01 9.73
CA LEU A 104 12.75 16.43 9.65
C LEU A 104 13.17 16.85 8.24
N MET A 105 12.65 16.20 7.20
CA MET A 105 12.89 16.58 5.81
C MET A 105 12.33 17.96 5.51
N VAL A 106 11.10 18.25 5.93
CA VAL A 106 10.48 19.57 5.78
C VAL A 106 11.30 20.64 6.52
N LEU A 107 11.74 20.37 7.75
CA LEU A 107 12.61 21.30 8.49
C LEU A 107 13.95 21.52 7.77
N ALA A 108 14.57 20.48 7.21
CA ALA A 108 15.78 20.61 6.40
C ALA A 108 15.54 21.51 5.17
N LEU A 109 14.44 21.31 4.45
CA LEU A 109 14.05 22.17 3.32
C LEU A 109 13.81 23.62 3.77
N CYS A 110 13.21 23.86 4.94
CA CYS A 110 13.07 25.20 5.51
C CYS A 110 14.43 25.83 5.85
N HIS A 111 15.38 25.07 6.40
CA HIS A 111 16.75 25.55 6.62
C HIS A 111 17.42 25.97 5.31
N VAL A 112 17.30 25.15 4.25
CA VAL A 112 17.80 25.50 2.92
C VAL A 112 17.10 26.75 2.39
N ALA A 113 15.78 26.86 2.50
CA ALA A 113 15.04 28.04 2.05
C ALA A 113 15.49 29.33 2.77
N LEU A 114 15.80 29.23 4.07
CA LEU A 114 16.22 30.35 4.92
C LEU A 114 17.73 30.62 4.90
N GLY A 115 18.52 29.80 4.18
CA GLY A 115 19.98 29.93 4.13
C GLY A 115 20.64 29.70 5.50
N GLN A 116 20.09 28.78 6.28
CA GLN A 116 20.64 28.33 7.56
C GLN A 116 21.47 27.06 7.36
N GLN A 117 22.47 26.87 8.22
CA GLN A 117 23.23 25.63 8.29
C GLN A 117 22.32 24.42 8.58
N LEU A 118 22.52 23.31 7.88
CA LEU A 118 21.81 22.04 8.11
C LEU A 118 22.42 21.27 9.29
N ASN A 119 22.42 21.86 10.49
CA ASN A 119 22.94 21.19 11.67
C ASN A 119 21.88 20.30 12.33
N LEU A 120 21.90 19.01 12.00
CA LEU A 120 20.97 18.04 12.58
C LEU A 120 21.43 17.65 13.99
N HIS A 121 20.56 17.84 14.99
CA HIS A 121 20.88 17.51 16.38
C HIS A 121 21.22 16.02 16.55
N TRP A 122 22.11 15.67 17.48
CA TRP A 122 22.57 14.30 17.68
C TRP A 122 21.44 13.32 18.03
N LEU A 123 20.41 13.78 18.75
CA LEU A 123 19.21 12.99 19.03
C LEU A 123 18.46 12.62 17.73
N HIS A 124 18.36 13.57 16.79
CA HIS A 124 17.75 13.30 15.50
C HIS A 124 18.61 12.39 14.64
N LYS A 125 19.93 12.51 14.70
CA LYS A 125 20.87 11.58 14.05
C LYS A 125 20.61 10.14 14.52
N ILE A 126 20.45 9.91 15.82
CA ILE A 126 20.06 8.59 16.37
C ILE A 126 18.71 8.15 15.80
N GLY A 127 17.69 9.01 15.83
CA GLY A 127 16.37 8.67 15.31
C GLY A 127 16.40 8.31 13.82
N VAL A 128 17.13 9.07 13.00
CA VAL A 128 17.32 8.78 11.56
C VAL A 128 18.02 7.45 11.35
N THR A 129 19.10 7.17 12.09
CA THR A 129 19.79 5.87 12.00
C THR A 129 18.90 4.72 12.45
N ALA A 130 18.14 4.88 13.54
CA ALA A 130 17.22 3.86 14.02
C ALA A 130 16.14 3.56 12.96
N SER A 131 15.46 4.59 12.43
CA SER A 131 14.46 4.43 11.38
C SER A 131 15.03 3.79 10.12
N LEU A 132 16.26 4.15 9.73
CA LEU A 132 16.93 3.56 8.58
C LEU A 132 17.19 2.06 8.79
N LEU A 133 17.78 1.70 9.94
CA LEU A 133 18.09 0.30 10.26
C LEU A 133 16.82 -0.54 10.38
N THR A 134 15.77 -0.06 11.05
CA THR A 134 14.51 -0.80 11.16
C THR A 134 13.85 -0.99 9.80
N THR A 135 13.91 0.01 8.91
CA THR A 135 13.35 -0.12 7.55
C THR A 135 14.14 -1.12 6.72
N ILE A 136 15.48 -1.09 6.77
CA ILE A 136 16.33 -2.07 6.07
C ILE A 136 16.05 -3.48 6.57
N VAL A 137 15.96 -3.67 7.89
CA VAL A 137 15.62 -4.97 8.48
C VAL A 137 14.23 -5.42 8.01
N GLY A 138 13.22 -4.53 8.04
CA GLY A 138 11.87 -4.84 7.58
C GLY A 138 11.83 -5.28 6.11
N ILE A 139 12.53 -4.56 5.22
CA ILE A 139 12.64 -4.91 3.80
C ILE A 139 13.31 -6.28 3.61
N ILE A 140 14.42 -6.54 4.31
CA ILE A 140 15.11 -7.83 4.24
C ILE A 140 14.21 -8.96 4.73
N SER A 141 13.49 -8.75 5.84
CA SER A 141 12.55 -9.73 6.37
C SER A 141 11.44 -10.06 5.37
N VAL A 142 10.75 -9.06 4.81
CA VAL A 142 9.71 -9.29 3.79
C VAL A 142 10.28 -9.99 2.56
N ASN A 143 11.47 -9.60 2.10
CA ASN A 143 12.11 -10.25 0.96
C ASN A 143 12.49 -11.72 1.20
N GLN A 144 12.69 -12.14 2.45
CA GLN A 144 13.01 -13.53 2.80
C GLN A 144 11.78 -14.37 3.08
N THR A 145 10.73 -13.79 3.68
CA THR A 145 9.57 -14.53 4.16
C THR A 145 8.35 -14.41 3.25
N TRP A 146 8.25 -13.32 2.48
CA TRP A 146 7.04 -12.94 1.74
C TRP A 146 7.40 -12.28 0.39
N THR A 147 8.35 -12.88 -0.34
CA THR A 147 8.95 -12.31 -1.56
C THR A 147 7.93 -12.02 -2.67
N GLN A 148 6.87 -12.84 -2.79
CA GLN A 148 5.89 -12.74 -3.87
C GLN A 148 5.05 -11.46 -3.80
N GLU A 149 4.97 -10.81 -2.64
CA GLU A 149 4.20 -9.57 -2.51
C GLU A 149 4.88 -8.35 -3.09
N TRP A 150 6.17 -8.42 -3.40
CA TRP A 150 6.80 -7.34 -4.14
C TRP A 150 6.13 -7.11 -5.51
N ASP A 151 5.42 -8.11 -6.04
CA ASP A 151 4.63 -8.00 -7.27
C ASP A 151 3.45 -7.03 -7.14
N ILE A 152 2.97 -6.70 -5.92
CA ILE A 152 1.89 -5.71 -5.74
C ILE A 152 2.33 -4.31 -6.15
N ILE A 153 3.63 -3.98 -6.03
CA ILE A 153 4.15 -2.65 -6.38
C ILE A 153 4.01 -2.36 -7.88
N PRO A 154 4.55 -3.18 -8.81
CA PRO A 154 4.37 -2.92 -10.23
C PRO A 154 2.89 -2.95 -10.66
N ILE A 155 2.05 -3.79 -10.03
CA ILE A 155 0.61 -3.86 -10.32
C ILE A 155 -0.10 -2.56 -9.86
N SER A 156 0.15 -2.12 -8.62
CA SER A 156 -0.44 -0.90 -8.07
C SER A 156 0.05 0.36 -8.78
N LEU A 157 1.31 0.41 -9.24
CA LEU A 157 1.83 1.53 -10.05
C LEU A 157 1.07 1.70 -11.38
N GLN A 158 0.48 0.64 -11.94
CA GLN A 158 -0.39 0.78 -13.10
C GLN A 158 -1.72 1.49 -12.76
N ALA A 159 -2.16 1.44 -11.49
CA ALA A 159 -3.34 2.16 -11.01
C ALA A 159 -3.00 3.58 -10.53
N THR A 160 -1.95 3.72 -9.71
CA THR A 160 -1.60 4.94 -8.99
C THR A 160 -0.66 5.84 -9.78
N GLY A 161 0.09 5.31 -10.75
CA GLY A 161 1.11 6.01 -11.53
C GLY A 161 0.67 7.37 -12.09
N PRO A 162 -0.50 7.47 -12.77
CA PRO A 162 -1.05 8.76 -13.24
C PRO A 162 -1.15 9.83 -12.14
N PHE A 163 -1.55 9.45 -10.93
CA PHE A 163 -1.75 10.37 -9.82
C PHE A 163 -0.44 10.67 -9.08
N LEU A 164 0.41 9.67 -8.92
CA LEU A 164 1.75 9.82 -8.35
C LEU A 164 2.60 10.76 -9.22
N HIS A 165 2.48 10.70 -10.55
CA HIS A 165 3.12 11.64 -11.46
C HIS A 165 2.70 13.09 -11.19
N VAL A 166 1.39 13.35 -11.14
CA VAL A 166 0.86 14.70 -10.87
C VAL A 166 1.32 15.21 -9.50
N GLY A 167 1.30 14.35 -8.48
CA GLY A 167 1.81 14.67 -7.15
C GLY A 167 3.31 14.98 -7.14
N ALA A 168 4.12 14.16 -7.81
CA ALA A 168 5.57 14.37 -7.94
C ALA A 168 5.89 15.67 -8.69
N LEU A 169 5.13 15.98 -9.76
CA LEU A 169 5.29 17.21 -10.52
C LEU A 169 4.90 18.44 -9.70
N ALA A 170 3.81 18.37 -8.93
CA ALA A 170 3.42 19.43 -8.01
C ALA A 170 4.49 19.67 -6.93
N ALA A 171 5.06 18.61 -6.36
CA ALA A 171 6.15 18.69 -5.40
C ALA A 171 7.41 19.33 -6.00
N ALA A 172 7.84 18.89 -7.19
CA ALA A 172 8.98 19.48 -7.91
C ALA A 172 8.75 20.97 -8.22
N THR A 173 7.54 21.31 -8.67
CA THR A 173 7.13 22.70 -8.92
C THR A 173 7.19 23.54 -7.66
N ALA A 174 6.75 23.03 -6.51
CA ALA A 174 6.87 23.72 -5.23
C ALA A 174 8.33 23.91 -4.80
N LEU A 175 9.18 22.90 -5.02
CA LEU A 175 10.62 22.98 -4.75
C LEU A 175 11.34 24.03 -5.59
N SER A 176 10.79 24.41 -6.75
CA SER A 176 11.35 25.47 -7.60
C SER A 176 11.55 26.79 -6.85
N TRP A 177 10.72 27.11 -5.84
CA TRP A 177 10.90 28.30 -5.02
C TRP A 177 12.20 28.27 -4.23
N ILE A 178 12.52 27.11 -3.64
CA ILE A 178 13.74 26.90 -2.86
C ILE A 178 14.95 26.94 -3.81
N VAL A 179 14.86 26.24 -4.94
CA VAL A 179 15.93 26.17 -5.95
C VAL A 179 16.23 27.57 -6.52
N ALA A 180 15.20 28.30 -6.97
CA ALA A 180 15.35 29.65 -7.50
C ALA A 180 15.93 30.62 -6.47
N GLY A 181 15.50 30.51 -5.20
CA GLY A 181 16.07 31.30 -4.10
C GLY A 181 17.55 30.97 -3.82
N GLN A 182 17.95 29.71 -3.92
CA GLN A 182 19.36 29.29 -3.79
C GLN A 182 20.21 29.84 -4.95
N VAL A 183 19.73 29.69 -6.18
CA VAL A 183 20.39 30.20 -7.39
C VAL A 183 20.56 31.72 -7.32
N ALA A 184 19.51 32.46 -6.91
CA ALA A 184 19.54 33.91 -6.83
C ALA A 184 20.49 34.44 -5.72
N ARG A 185 20.74 33.66 -4.66
CA ARG A 185 21.67 34.01 -3.57
C ARG A 185 23.11 33.57 -3.83
N ALA A 186 23.32 32.54 -4.65
CA ALA A 186 24.65 32.00 -4.90
C ALA A 186 25.56 33.03 -5.59
N GLU A 187 26.82 33.13 -5.14
CA GLU A 187 27.83 34.01 -5.74
C GLU A 187 28.57 33.34 -6.90
N LYS A 188 28.72 32.01 -6.85
CA LYS A 188 29.46 31.23 -7.86
C LYS A 188 28.55 30.82 -9.02
N THR A 189 28.88 31.29 -10.22
CA THR A 189 28.14 30.97 -11.46
C THR A 189 28.12 29.47 -11.75
N ILE A 190 29.23 28.76 -11.51
CA ILE A 190 29.30 27.29 -11.70
C ILE A 190 28.26 26.58 -10.82
N PHE A 191 28.10 26.99 -9.56
CA PHE A 191 27.11 26.39 -8.66
C PHE A 191 25.68 26.66 -9.13
N GLN A 192 25.39 27.88 -9.58
CA GLN A 192 24.09 28.24 -10.15
C GLN A 192 23.75 27.36 -11.36
N VAL A 193 24.68 27.21 -12.29
CA VAL A 193 24.50 26.40 -13.51
C VAL A 193 24.25 24.94 -13.13
N VAL A 194 25.07 24.36 -12.25
CA VAL A 194 24.92 22.96 -11.83
C VAL A 194 23.56 22.71 -11.17
N VAL A 195 23.14 23.57 -10.22
CA VAL A 195 21.86 23.39 -9.51
C VAL A 195 20.67 23.54 -10.46
N VAL A 196 20.70 24.52 -11.37
CA VAL A 196 19.65 24.70 -12.37
C VAL A 196 19.59 23.52 -13.32
N LEU A 197 20.73 23.05 -13.83
CA LEU A 197 20.76 21.89 -14.72
C LEU A 197 20.22 20.63 -14.03
N LEU A 198 20.63 20.35 -12.79
CA LEU A 198 20.11 19.22 -12.02
C LEU A 198 18.58 19.31 -11.85
N TYR A 199 18.08 20.48 -11.45
CA TYR A 199 16.65 20.69 -11.28
C TYR A 199 15.88 20.54 -12.60
N LEU A 200 16.38 21.11 -13.70
CA LEU A 200 15.77 20.98 -15.02
C LEU A 200 15.82 19.54 -15.54
N SER A 201 16.87 18.76 -15.24
CA SER A 201 16.93 17.34 -15.57
C SER A 201 15.85 16.54 -14.84
N VAL A 202 15.64 16.80 -13.54
CA VAL A 202 14.55 16.16 -12.76
C VAL A 202 13.19 16.55 -13.33
N LEU A 203 12.97 17.84 -13.60
CA LEU A 203 11.72 18.34 -14.14
C LEU A 203 11.41 17.77 -15.53
N LEU A 204 12.42 17.71 -16.41
CA LEU A 204 12.30 17.09 -17.73
C LEU A 204 11.99 15.58 -17.61
N GLY A 205 12.65 14.89 -16.68
CA GLY A 205 12.32 13.50 -16.39
C GLY A 205 10.85 13.32 -16.00
N LEU A 206 10.32 14.20 -15.15
CA LEU A 206 8.90 14.18 -14.77
C LEU A 206 7.97 14.52 -15.94
N TYR A 207 8.33 15.43 -16.84
CA TYR A 207 7.53 15.72 -18.04
C TYR A 207 7.47 14.54 -19.01
N VAL A 208 8.53 13.75 -19.11
CA VAL A 208 8.59 12.59 -20.01
C VAL A 208 8.03 11.32 -19.36
N LEU A 209 7.98 11.26 -18.03
CA LEU A 209 7.57 10.07 -17.26
C LEU A 209 6.22 9.46 -17.68
N PRO A 210 5.15 10.24 -17.98
CA PRO A 210 3.87 9.68 -18.41
C PRO A 210 3.91 8.82 -19.67
N LEU A 211 4.94 8.94 -20.51
CA LEU A 211 5.14 8.04 -21.65
C LEU A 211 5.44 6.58 -21.24
N TYR A 212 5.92 6.38 -20.02
CA TYR A 212 6.29 5.06 -19.48
C TYR A 212 5.23 4.50 -18.53
N ILE A 213 4.17 5.25 -18.21
CA ILE A 213 3.10 4.79 -17.34
C ILE A 213 2.13 3.94 -18.15
N THR A 214 2.09 2.65 -17.87
CA THR A 214 1.13 1.71 -18.45
C THR A 214 -0.02 1.48 -17.47
N SER A 215 -1.26 1.54 -17.97
CA SER A 215 -2.44 1.25 -17.16
C SER A 215 -3.54 0.64 -18.04
N PRO A 216 -4.05 -0.55 -17.71
CA PRO A 216 -5.24 -1.13 -18.34
C PRO A 216 -6.46 -0.20 -18.30
N CYS A 217 -6.58 0.65 -17.28
CA CYS A 217 -7.71 1.57 -17.13
C CYS A 217 -7.57 2.88 -17.92
N ILE A 218 -6.45 3.11 -18.61
CA ILE A 218 -6.34 4.17 -19.62
C ILE A 218 -6.77 3.59 -20.98
N MET A 219 -8.08 3.54 -21.19
CA MET A 219 -8.71 2.90 -22.36
C MET A 219 -9.97 3.64 -22.79
N ASP A 220 -10.48 3.35 -24.00
CA ASP A 220 -11.81 3.86 -24.38
C ASP A 220 -12.88 3.19 -23.50
N PRO A 221 -13.69 3.94 -22.74
CA PRO A 221 -14.75 3.35 -21.91
C PRO A 221 -15.75 2.49 -22.69
N ARG A 222 -15.88 2.72 -24.01
CA ARG A 222 -16.74 1.93 -24.90
C ARG A 222 -16.23 0.51 -25.15
N THR A 223 -14.93 0.27 -24.96
CA THR A 223 -14.32 -1.06 -25.16
C THR A 223 -14.21 -1.84 -23.86
N LEU A 224 -14.63 -1.26 -22.73
CA LEU A 224 -14.65 -1.91 -21.42
C LEU A 224 -15.49 -3.20 -21.48
N LYS A 225 -14.92 -4.28 -20.95
CA LYS A 225 -15.59 -5.56 -20.84
C LYS A 225 -16.69 -5.53 -19.77
N PRO A 226 -17.65 -6.47 -19.81
CA PRO A 226 -18.61 -6.63 -18.73
C PRO A 226 -17.91 -6.74 -17.37
N ARG A 227 -18.61 -6.32 -16.32
CA ARG A 227 -18.11 -6.42 -14.95
C ARG A 227 -17.72 -7.88 -14.64
N PRO A 228 -16.52 -8.13 -14.10
CA PRO A 228 -16.12 -9.46 -13.70
C PRO A 228 -17.10 -10.06 -12.69
N GLU A 229 -17.36 -11.34 -12.82
CA GLU A 229 -18.11 -12.08 -11.82
C GLU A 229 -17.35 -12.10 -10.48
N VAL A 230 -18.07 -12.10 -9.37
CA VAL A 230 -17.47 -12.13 -8.03
C VAL A 230 -17.82 -13.45 -7.38
N PHE A 231 -16.80 -14.21 -7.01
CA PHE A 231 -16.91 -15.48 -6.31
C PHE A 231 -16.60 -15.22 -4.84
N GLY A 232 -17.37 -15.83 -3.95
CA GLY A 232 -17.13 -15.76 -2.52
C GLY A 232 -15.99 -16.70 -2.12
N HIS A 233 -14.79 -16.14 -1.88
CA HIS A 233 -13.63 -16.91 -1.44
C HIS A 233 -13.88 -17.46 -0.04
N GLN A 234 -14.02 -18.79 0.10
CA GLN A 234 -14.41 -19.44 1.37
C GLN A 234 -15.73 -18.87 1.94
N GLY A 235 -16.61 -18.39 1.04
CA GLY A 235 -17.83 -17.64 1.34
C GLY A 235 -17.58 -16.12 1.37
N ALA A 236 -17.70 -15.49 2.54
CA ALA A 236 -17.37 -14.09 2.75
C ALA A 236 -16.65 -13.89 4.11
N PRO A 237 -15.38 -14.32 4.23
CA PRO A 237 -14.57 -14.23 5.45
C PRO A 237 -14.57 -12.86 6.13
N MET A 238 -14.62 -11.75 5.40
CA MET A 238 -14.70 -10.42 6.04
C MET A 238 -16.03 -10.16 6.77
N LEU A 239 -17.08 -10.96 6.53
CA LEU A 239 -18.41 -10.81 7.14
C LEU A 239 -18.79 -11.93 8.11
N ALA A 240 -18.16 -13.10 8.00
CA ALA A 240 -18.51 -14.30 8.74
C ALA A 240 -17.35 -15.32 8.71
N PRO A 241 -17.30 -16.28 9.65
CA PRO A 241 -16.21 -17.24 9.74
C PRO A 241 -16.09 -18.08 8.45
N GLU A 242 -14.91 -18.07 7.84
CA GLU A 242 -14.61 -18.78 6.59
C GLU A 242 -15.09 -20.24 6.57
N ASN A 243 -15.43 -20.77 5.38
CA ASN A 243 -15.83 -22.17 5.18
C ASN A 243 -17.02 -22.65 6.07
N THR A 244 -17.83 -21.74 6.62
CA THR A 244 -19.07 -22.06 7.35
C THR A 244 -20.32 -21.77 6.52
N LEU A 245 -21.44 -22.44 6.84
CA LEU A 245 -22.74 -22.16 6.21
C LEU A 245 -23.14 -20.68 6.30
N TRP A 246 -22.83 -20.02 7.43
CA TRP A 246 -23.10 -18.60 7.58
C TRP A 246 -22.25 -17.74 6.64
N SER A 247 -20.98 -18.07 6.44
CA SER A 247 -20.12 -17.37 5.47
C SER A 247 -20.65 -17.47 4.04
N PHE A 248 -21.08 -18.66 3.61
CA PHE A 248 -21.71 -18.83 2.29
C PHE A 248 -23.05 -18.09 2.19
N GLN A 249 -23.87 -18.13 3.24
CA GLN A 249 -25.12 -17.36 3.28
C GLN A 249 -24.87 -15.85 3.17
N ARG A 250 -23.81 -15.32 3.79
CA ARG A 250 -23.40 -13.92 3.66
C ARG A 250 -22.93 -13.60 2.25
N ALA A 251 -22.17 -14.49 1.62
CA ALA A 251 -21.76 -14.34 0.23
C ALA A 251 -22.98 -14.26 -0.72
N LEU A 252 -23.96 -15.15 -0.54
CA LEU A 252 -25.22 -15.15 -1.30
C LEU A 252 -25.99 -13.84 -1.12
N GLN A 253 -26.04 -13.28 0.09
CA GLN A 253 -26.66 -11.96 0.35
C GLN A 253 -25.91 -10.81 -0.35
N MET A 254 -24.65 -11.02 -0.75
CA MET A 254 -23.87 -10.09 -1.55
C MET A 254 -24.01 -10.32 -3.07
N ASN A 255 -24.88 -11.24 -3.51
CA ASN A 255 -25.12 -11.58 -4.91
C ASN A 255 -23.85 -12.03 -5.65
N VAL A 256 -23.02 -12.85 -5.00
CA VAL A 256 -21.90 -13.52 -5.67
C VAL A 256 -22.41 -14.48 -6.75
N THR A 257 -21.61 -14.72 -7.78
CA THR A 257 -21.93 -15.64 -8.89
C THR A 257 -21.51 -17.08 -8.58
N GLY A 258 -20.57 -17.25 -7.65
CA GLY A 258 -20.05 -18.55 -7.24
C GLY A 258 -19.59 -18.57 -5.79
N LEU A 259 -19.48 -19.76 -5.22
CA LEU A 259 -18.93 -20.02 -3.89
C LEU A 259 -17.68 -20.88 -4.04
N GLU A 260 -16.55 -20.41 -3.53
CA GLU A 260 -15.30 -21.18 -3.47
C GLU A 260 -15.15 -21.79 -2.08
N ALA A 261 -14.75 -23.06 -2.02
CA ALA A 261 -14.47 -23.74 -0.75
C ALA A 261 -13.30 -24.72 -0.86
N ASP A 262 -12.54 -24.82 0.22
CA ASP A 262 -11.47 -25.82 0.38
C ASP A 262 -12.03 -27.08 1.03
N VAL A 263 -11.84 -28.21 0.37
CA VAL A 263 -12.37 -29.51 0.76
C VAL A 263 -11.25 -30.42 1.24
N ALA A 264 -11.41 -30.90 2.47
CA ALA A 264 -10.65 -32.00 3.04
C ALA A 264 -11.57 -33.22 3.20
N ILE A 265 -10.99 -34.38 3.49
CA ILE A 265 -11.73 -35.62 3.77
C ILE A 265 -11.39 -36.12 5.17
N SER A 266 -12.40 -36.53 5.93
CA SER A 266 -12.25 -37.08 7.28
C SER A 266 -11.74 -38.54 7.24
N VAL A 267 -11.31 -39.06 8.40
CA VAL A 267 -10.75 -40.42 8.51
C VAL A 267 -11.77 -41.52 8.22
N ASP A 268 -13.06 -41.20 8.34
CA ASP A 268 -14.22 -42.02 8.03
C ASP A 268 -14.85 -41.70 6.66
N GLY A 269 -14.18 -40.90 5.82
CA GLY A 269 -14.51 -40.74 4.40
C GLY A 269 -15.51 -39.63 4.08
N VAL A 270 -15.81 -38.72 5.01
CA VAL A 270 -16.75 -37.62 4.80
C VAL A 270 -16.00 -36.37 4.31
N PRO A 271 -16.31 -35.84 3.12
CA PRO A 271 -15.77 -34.56 2.65
C PRO A 271 -16.32 -33.37 3.44
N PHE A 272 -15.44 -32.53 3.95
CA PHE A 272 -15.77 -31.35 4.77
C PHE A 272 -14.91 -30.15 4.41
N LEU A 273 -15.36 -28.96 4.82
CA LEU A 273 -14.73 -27.70 4.44
C LEU A 273 -13.69 -27.26 5.46
N MET A 274 -12.45 -27.07 5.01
CA MET A 274 -11.33 -26.63 5.86
C MET A 274 -10.16 -26.13 5.02
N HIS A 275 -9.79 -24.86 5.18
CA HIS A 275 -8.61 -24.28 4.54
C HIS A 275 -7.29 -24.74 5.20
N ASP A 276 -7.26 -24.86 6.52
CA ASP A 276 -6.01 -25.16 7.22
C ASP A 276 -5.67 -26.65 7.25
N LEU A 277 -4.39 -26.98 7.48
CA LEU A 277 -3.98 -28.36 7.72
C LEU A 277 -4.53 -28.90 9.05
N THR A 278 -4.68 -28.04 10.06
CA THR A 278 -5.17 -28.39 11.41
C THR A 278 -6.43 -27.61 11.74
N LEU A 279 -7.11 -27.98 12.83
CA LEU A 279 -8.38 -27.34 13.25
C LEU A 279 -8.16 -26.15 14.20
N ARG A 280 -6.92 -25.81 14.55
CA ARG A 280 -6.61 -24.93 15.68
C ARG A 280 -7.02 -23.47 15.48
N ARG A 281 -6.85 -22.91 14.28
CA ARG A 281 -7.12 -21.49 14.03
C ARG A 281 -8.61 -21.19 14.02
N THR A 282 -9.38 -22.06 13.37
CA THR A 282 -10.78 -21.81 13.00
C THR A 282 -11.77 -22.63 13.81
N THR A 283 -11.33 -23.33 14.87
CA THR A 283 -12.23 -24.08 15.76
C THR A 283 -11.78 -24.06 17.23
N ASN A 284 -12.61 -24.60 18.12
CA ASN A 284 -12.27 -24.84 19.53
C ASN A 284 -11.65 -26.22 19.81
N VAL A 285 -10.92 -26.81 18.85
CA VAL A 285 -10.26 -28.13 19.02
C VAL A 285 -9.33 -28.19 20.23
N ASP A 286 -8.67 -27.08 20.58
CA ASP A 286 -7.76 -26.99 21.73
C ASP A 286 -8.51 -27.24 23.07
N GLU A 287 -9.82 -26.96 23.11
CA GLU A 287 -10.68 -27.18 24.29
C GLU A 287 -11.35 -28.56 24.27
N VAL A 288 -11.88 -28.98 23.12
CA VAL A 288 -12.64 -30.24 22.99
C VAL A 288 -11.72 -31.46 22.89
N PHE A 289 -10.59 -31.34 22.19
CA PHE A 289 -9.64 -32.42 21.93
C PHE A 289 -8.18 -31.97 22.13
N PRO A 290 -7.78 -31.60 23.36
CA PRO A 290 -6.47 -31.01 23.65
C PRO A 290 -5.29 -31.88 23.19
N ASP A 291 -5.41 -33.21 23.31
CA ASP A 291 -4.36 -34.16 22.93
C ASP A 291 -4.20 -34.32 21.41
N ARG A 292 -5.18 -33.85 20.62
CA ARG A 292 -5.20 -33.97 19.16
C ARG A 292 -5.14 -32.63 18.44
N LYS A 293 -4.91 -31.53 19.16
CA LYS A 293 -4.99 -30.17 18.60
C LYS A 293 -4.06 -29.95 17.39
N THR A 294 -2.85 -30.48 17.40
CA THR A 294 -1.89 -30.36 16.29
C THR A 294 -2.07 -31.41 15.20
N LYS A 295 -3.01 -32.34 15.37
CA LYS A 295 -3.28 -33.38 14.40
C LYS A 295 -3.93 -32.77 13.16
N ALA A 296 -3.58 -33.28 11.98
CA ALA A 296 -4.20 -32.80 10.74
C ALA A 296 -5.72 -33.02 10.77
N ALA A 297 -6.48 -32.07 10.24
CA ALA A 297 -7.94 -32.07 10.26
C ALA A 297 -8.54 -33.35 9.63
N SER A 298 -7.88 -33.90 8.60
CA SER A 298 -8.31 -35.14 7.95
C SER A 298 -8.26 -36.37 8.86
N TRP A 299 -7.50 -36.34 9.95
CA TRP A 299 -7.41 -37.47 10.89
C TRP A 299 -8.51 -37.51 11.96
N PHE A 300 -9.45 -36.58 11.91
CA PHE A 300 -10.65 -36.60 12.72
C PHE A 300 -11.76 -37.33 11.96
N ASN A 301 -12.64 -38.02 12.69
CA ASN A 301 -13.87 -38.56 12.10
C ASN A 301 -14.95 -37.47 12.04
N TRP A 302 -16.00 -37.69 11.26
CA TRP A 302 -17.04 -36.68 11.09
C TRP A 302 -17.78 -36.37 12.39
N THR A 303 -18.03 -37.37 13.22
CA THR A 303 -18.70 -37.18 14.52
C THR A 303 -17.92 -36.27 15.47
N ASP A 304 -16.60 -36.33 15.46
CA ASP A 304 -15.71 -35.43 16.22
C ASP A 304 -15.75 -34.02 15.63
N LEU A 305 -15.64 -33.90 14.30
CA LEU A 305 -15.68 -32.60 13.61
C LEU A 305 -16.99 -31.86 13.88
N GLN A 306 -18.12 -32.58 13.94
CA GLN A 306 -19.43 -32.00 14.23
C GLN A 306 -19.57 -31.44 15.66
N GLN A 307 -18.70 -31.84 16.61
CA GLN A 307 -18.70 -31.32 17.97
C GLN A 307 -18.01 -29.95 18.07
N LEU A 308 -17.19 -29.60 17.09
CA LEU A 308 -16.39 -28.38 17.12
C LEU A 308 -17.21 -27.14 16.75
N ASN A 309 -16.99 -26.09 17.54
CA ASN A 309 -17.42 -24.73 17.21
C ASN A 309 -16.45 -24.16 16.17
N ALA A 310 -16.98 -23.63 15.07
CA ALA A 310 -16.20 -23.04 13.98
C ALA A 310 -16.46 -21.54 13.78
N GLY A 311 -16.99 -20.85 14.80
CA GLY A 311 -17.39 -19.44 14.68
C GLY A 311 -17.04 -18.51 15.83
N GLU A 312 -16.84 -19.01 17.05
CA GLU A 312 -16.44 -18.16 18.19
C GLU A 312 -15.05 -17.54 18.01
N TRP A 313 -14.13 -18.26 17.37
CA TRP A 313 -12.78 -17.77 17.05
C TRP A 313 -12.83 -16.46 16.26
N PHE A 314 -13.79 -16.32 15.35
CA PHE A 314 -13.94 -15.14 14.50
C PHE A 314 -14.28 -13.89 15.32
N LEU A 315 -15.13 -14.05 16.34
CA LEU A 315 -15.51 -12.95 17.23
C LEU A 315 -14.41 -12.62 18.25
N LYS A 316 -13.62 -13.63 18.65
CA LYS A 316 -12.54 -13.49 19.63
C LYS A 316 -11.29 -12.86 19.03
N ASN A 317 -10.88 -13.36 17.86
CA ASN A 317 -9.64 -12.95 17.19
C ASN A 317 -9.86 -11.74 16.27
N ASP A 318 -11.11 -11.53 15.82
CA ASP A 318 -11.52 -10.43 14.94
C ASP A 318 -10.54 -10.14 13.78
N PRO A 319 -10.26 -11.15 12.93
CA PRO A 319 -9.17 -11.10 11.94
C PRO A 319 -9.31 -9.97 10.90
N PHE A 320 -10.52 -9.43 10.75
CA PHE A 320 -10.83 -8.36 9.80
C PHE A 320 -11.36 -7.08 10.48
N TRP A 321 -11.25 -6.98 11.82
CA TRP A 321 -11.79 -5.88 12.63
C TRP A 321 -13.28 -5.57 12.41
N THR A 322 -14.06 -6.57 12.00
CA THR A 322 -15.47 -6.41 11.67
C THR A 322 -16.39 -6.78 12.83
N ALA A 323 -15.91 -7.51 13.84
CA ALA A 323 -16.74 -7.99 14.93
C ALA A 323 -17.45 -6.83 15.63
N SER A 324 -16.76 -5.71 15.88
CA SER A 324 -17.31 -4.51 16.51
C SER A 324 -18.56 -3.96 15.80
N SER A 325 -18.60 -4.06 14.47
CA SER A 325 -19.69 -3.56 13.62
C SER A 325 -20.90 -4.51 13.56
N MET A 326 -20.78 -5.76 14.02
CA MET A 326 -21.83 -6.77 13.92
C MET A 326 -22.97 -6.53 14.91
N SER A 327 -24.20 -6.69 14.43
CA SER A 327 -25.38 -6.70 15.30
C SER A 327 -25.38 -7.89 16.27
N GLN A 328 -26.09 -7.78 17.39
CA GLN A 328 -26.18 -8.89 18.36
C GLN A 328 -26.73 -10.18 17.72
N LYS A 329 -27.67 -10.05 16.77
CA LYS A 329 -28.22 -11.18 16.02
C LYS A 329 -27.14 -11.85 15.17
N GLU A 330 -26.33 -11.07 14.45
CA GLU A 330 -25.22 -11.61 13.64
C GLU A 330 -24.18 -12.28 14.52
N ARG A 331 -23.79 -11.66 15.64
CA ARG A 331 -22.87 -12.28 16.62
C ARG A 331 -23.38 -13.63 17.13
N ASN A 332 -24.67 -13.72 17.47
CA ASN A 332 -25.29 -14.96 17.93
C ASN A 332 -25.36 -16.05 16.84
N LEU A 333 -25.47 -15.68 15.56
CA LEU A 333 -25.43 -16.63 14.45
C LEU A 333 -24.00 -17.09 14.18
N THR A 334 -23.06 -16.16 14.21
CA THR A 334 -21.63 -16.40 14.06
C THR A 334 -21.10 -17.35 15.14
N SER A 335 -21.40 -17.11 16.42
CA SER A 335 -20.90 -17.96 17.50
C SER A 335 -21.44 -19.39 17.47
N LYS A 336 -22.52 -19.66 16.72
CA LYS A 336 -23.14 -21.00 16.64
C LYS A 336 -22.68 -21.82 15.44
N GLN A 337 -21.74 -21.30 14.64
CA GLN A 337 -21.24 -22.04 13.47
C GLN A 337 -20.48 -23.30 13.88
N ARG A 338 -20.54 -24.30 13.00
CA ARG A 338 -19.85 -25.59 13.11
C ARG A 338 -19.08 -25.86 11.83
N VAL A 339 -18.19 -26.87 11.87
CA VAL A 339 -17.53 -27.39 10.67
C VAL A 339 -18.59 -27.79 9.65
N CYS A 340 -18.46 -27.27 8.43
CA CYS A 340 -19.42 -27.48 7.34
C CYS A 340 -19.01 -28.72 6.53
N SER A 341 -19.97 -29.58 6.18
CA SER A 341 -19.72 -30.64 5.20
C SER A 341 -19.79 -30.11 3.77
N LEU A 342 -19.16 -30.81 2.83
CA LEU A 342 -19.33 -30.47 1.41
C LEU A 342 -20.80 -30.63 0.98
N GLU A 343 -21.48 -31.67 1.45
CA GLU A 343 -22.91 -31.90 1.17
C GLU A 343 -23.77 -30.69 1.58
N GLN A 344 -23.52 -30.10 2.74
CA GLN A 344 -24.24 -28.93 3.23
C GLN A 344 -24.07 -27.70 2.31
N LEU A 345 -22.83 -27.44 1.86
CA LEU A 345 -22.55 -26.38 0.88
C LEU A 345 -23.25 -26.66 -0.45
N LEU A 346 -23.14 -27.88 -0.98
CA LEU A 346 -23.72 -28.22 -2.28
C LEU A 346 -25.25 -28.17 -2.26
N LYS A 347 -25.88 -28.56 -1.14
CA LYS A 347 -27.33 -28.42 -0.96
C LYS A 347 -27.74 -26.95 -1.00
N MET A 348 -27.04 -26.09 -0.26
CA MET A 348 -27.27 -24.64 -0.32
C MET A 348 -27.05 -24.12 -1.75
N ALA A 349 -26.02 -24.60 -2.45
CA ALA A 349 -25.76 -24.17 -3.81
C ALA A 349 -26.84 -24.63 -4.80
N SER A 350 -27.38 -25.84 -4.62
CA SER A 350 -28.49 -26.38 -5.41
C SER A 350 -29.76 -25.58 -5.18
N ASP A 351 -30.10 -25.25 -3.93
CA ASP A 351 -31.29 -24.46 -3.57
C ASP A 351 -31.25 -23.05 -4.20
N HIS A 352 -30.05 -22.50 -4.40
CA HIS A 352 -29.81 -21.18 -4.98
C HIS A 352 -29.39 -21.19 -6.45
N ASN A 353 -29.21 -22.37 -7.06
CA ASN A 353 -28.72 -22.57 -8.43
C ASN A 353 -27.43 -21.78 -8.72
N ILE A 354 -26.43 -21.88 -7.83
CA ILE A 354 -25.18 -21.13 -7.90
C ILE A 354 -23.97 -22.03 -8.20
N THR A 355 -22.95 -21.46 -8.84
CA THR A 355 -21.69 -22.15 -9.13
C THR A 355 -20.91 -22.45 -7.85
N VAL A 356 -20.31 -23.63 -7.76
CA VAL A 356 -19.39 -24.02 -6.66
C VAL A 356 -18.03 -24.34 -7.23
N VAL A 357 -16.99 -23.70 -6.69
CA VAL A 357 -15.60 -24.02 -6.94
C VAL A 357 -15.10 -24.93 -5.83
N VAL A 358 -14.79 -26.17 -6.19
CA VAL A 358 -14.34 -27.18 -5.23
C VAL A 358 -12.82 -27.24 -5.29
N ARG A 359 -12.13 -26.77 -4.24
CA ARG A 359 -10.67 -26.87 -4.09
C ARG A 359 -10.31 -28.06 -3.24
N LEU A 360 -9.81 -29.08 -3.90
CA LEU A 360 -9.59 -30.41 -3.32
C LEU A 360 -8.20 -30.51 -2.70
N ARG A 361 -8.12 -30.87 -1.42
CA ARG A 361 -6.85 -31.17 -0.74
C ARG A 361 -6.67 -32.67 -0.56
N ARG A 362 -5.58 -33.19 -1.14
CA ARG A 362 -5.18 -34.58 -0.94
C ARG A 362 -4.82 -34.84 0.54
N PRO A 363 -5.39 -35.86 1.20
CA PRO A 363 -5.03 -36.19 2.58
C PRO A 363 -3.61 -36.79 2.67
N PRO A 364 -3.03 -36.94 3.87
CA PRO A 364 -1.71 -37.57 4.07
C PRO A 364 -1.61 -38.98 3.46
N ARG A 365 -0.39 -39.43 3.16
CA ARG A 365 -0.16 -40.73 2.47
C ARG A 365 -0.72 -41.93 3.21
N ASP A 366 -0.64 -41.93 4.54
CA ASP A 366 -1.11 -43.03 5.38
C ASP A 366 -2.62 -42.98 5.66
N HIS A 367 -3.32 -41.98 5.13
CA HIS A 367 -4.75 -41.83 5.32
C HIS A 367 -5.52 -42.92 4.54
N PRO A 368 -6.56 -43.55 5.12
CA PRO A 368 -7.29 -44.65 4.47
C PRO A 368 -7.89 -44.29 3.10
N PHE A 369 -8.27 -43.02 2.92
CA PHE A 369 -8.82 -42.50 1.68
C PHE A 369 -7.79 -41.79 0.76
N ASN A 370 -6.47 -41.93 0.98
CA ASN A 370 -5.47 -41.23 0.16
C ASN A 370 -5.57 -41.51 -1.35
N SER A 371 -5.96 -42.73 -1.72
CA SER A 371 -6.13 -43.16 -3.11
C SER A 371 -7.55 -43.00 -3.65
N THR A 372 -8.56 -42.81 -2.79
CA THR A 372 -9.98 -42.78 -3.19
C THR A 372 -10.70 -41.47 -2.88
N TRP A 373 -10.02 -40.50 -2.28
CA TRP A 373 -10.59 -39.21 -1.88
C TRP A 373 -11.30 -38.43 -3.01
N ILE A 374 -10.85 -38.57 -4.26
CA ILE A 374 -11.53 -38.01 -5.44
C ILE A 374 -12.90 -38.68 -5.60
N ASN A 375 -12.94 -40.01 -5.60
CA ASN A 375 -14.17 -40.79 -5.75
C ASN A 375 -15.19 -40.46 -4.66
N GLU A 376 -14.76 -40.41 -3.39
CA GLU A 376 -15.62 -40.06 -2.26
C GLU A 376 -16.21 -38.65 -2.43
N THR A 377 -15.38 -37.70 -2.86
CA THR A 377 -15.83 -36.32 -3.11
C THR A 377 -16.81 -36.25 -4.28
N LEU A 378 -16.51 -36.95 -5.39
CA LEU A 378 -17.38 -37.01 -6.56
C LEU A 378 -18.74 -37.61 -6.22
N GLN A 379 -18.78 -38.67 -5.42
CA GLN A 379 -20.03 -39.30 -5.00
C GLN A 379 -20.92 -38.31 -4.24
N VAL A 380 -20.35 -37.52 -3.33
CA VAL A 380 -21.10 -36.47 -2.62
C VAL A 380 -21.59 -35.38 -3.58
N VAL A 381 -20.77 -34.95 -4.53
CA VAL A 381 -21.17 -33.94 -5.53
C VAL A 381 -22.33 -34.46 -6.39
N GLN A 382 -22.24 -35.69 -6.89
CA GLN A 382 -23.30 -36.29 -7.72
C GLN A 382 -24.60 -36.48 -6.95
N ASN A 383 -24.52 -36.86 -5.68
CA ASN A 383 -25.70 -37.08 -4.83
C ASN A 383 -26.37 -35.78 -4.35
N SER A 384 -25.69 -34.64 -4.47
CA SER A 384 -26.20 -33.35 -3.98
C SER A 384 -27.39 -32.78 -4.76
N GLY A 385 -27.62 -33.25 -5.99
CA GLY A 385 -28.64 -32.71 -6.89
C GLY A 385 -28.24 -31.41 -7.61
N LEU A 386 -27.04 -30.86 -7.34
CA LEU A 386 -26.52 -29.70 -8.04
C LEU A 386 -26.24 -30.04 -9.52
N LEU A 387 -26.63 -29.14 -10.43
CA LEU A 387 -26.34 -29.29 -11.85
C LEU A 387 -24.83 -29.40 -12.09
N GLN A 388 -24.40 -30.41 -12.85
CA GLN A 388 -22.98 -30.63 -13.14
C GLN A 388 -22.32 -29.39 -13.78
N SER A 389 -23.07 -28.64 -14.60
CA SER A 389 -22.60 -27.39 -15.23
C SER A 389 -22.34 -26.23 -14.27
N LEU A 390 -22.67 -26.38 -12.99
CA LEU A 390 -22.41 -25.41 -11.93
C LEU A 390 -21.23 -25.83 -11.02
N VAL A 391 -20.57 -26.95 -11.31
CA VAL A 391 -19.43 -27.42 -10.52
C VAL A 391 -18.14 -27.09 -11.27
N MET A 392 -17.33 -26.20 -10.71
CA MET A 392 -15.96 -25.96 -11.15
C MET A 392 -15.01 -26.94 -10.46
N TRP A 393 -14.51 -27.89 -11.24
CA TRP A 393 -13.61 -28.94 -10.77
C TRP A 393 -12.15 -28.53 -10.98
N THR A 394 -11.47 -28.24 -9.87
CA THR A 394 -10.11 -27.67 -9.88
C THR A 394 -8.99 -28.72 -9.95
N GLN A 395 -9.27 -29.97 -9.58
CA GLN A 395 -8.22 -30.97 -9.42
C GLN A 395 -7.74 -31.56 -10.75
N ASP A 396 -6.42 -31.51 -10.97
CA ASP A 396 -5.76 -32.03 -12.17
C ASP A 396 -5.47 -33.54 -12.10
N ASP A 397 -5.32 -34.10 -10.90
CA ASP A 397 -5.19 -35.55 -10.71
C ASP A 397 -6.44 -36.29 -11.24
N GLU A 398 -6.23 -37.38 -11.96
CA GLU A 398 -7.28 -38.26 -12.48
C GLU A 398 -8.34 -37.56 -13.36
N ARG A 399 -8.04 -36.36 -13.88
CA ARG A 399 -8.99 -35.51 -14.61
C ARG A 399 -9.67 -36.21 -15.79
N GLU A 400 -8.95 -37.05 -16.52
CA GLU A 400 -9.54 -37.84 -17.63
C GLU A 400 -10.62 -38.82 -17.15
N GLN A 401 -10.45 -39.41 -15.97
CA GLN A 401 -11.46 -40.28 -15.37
C GLN A 401 -12.67 -39.46 -14.91
N VAL A 402 -12.42 -38.30 -14.26
CA VAL A 402 -13.48 -37.37 -13.85
C VAL A 402 -14.32 -36.93 -15.04
N LYS A 403 -13.71 -36.56 -16.17
CA LYS A 403 -14.44 -36.19 -17.38
C LYS A 403 -15.32 -37.32 -17.94
N GLN A 404 -14.87 -38.57 -17.81
CA GLN A 404 -15.65 -39.72 -18.25
C GLN A 404 -16.85 -39.96 -17.34
N TRP A 405 -16.70 -39.79 -16.03
CA TRP A 405 -17.77 -40.01 -15.06
C TRP A 405 -18.76 -38.85 -14.96
N VAL A 406 -18.28 -37.61 -15.05
CA VAL A 406 -19.04 -36.36 -14.90
C VAL A 406 -18.65 -35.35 -15.99
N PRO A 407 -19.03 -35.58 -17.26
CA PRO A 407 -18.64 -34.72 -18.37
C PRO A 407 -19.21 -33.29 -18.28
N GLY A 408 -20.23 -33.05 -17.44
CA GLY A 408 -20.84 -31.74 -17.28
C GLY A 408 -20.05 -30.76 -16.40
N PHE A 409 -19.03 -31.20 -15.67
CA PHE A 409 -18.24 -30.31 -14.80
C PHE A 409 -17.43 -29.29 -15.60
N ILE A 410 -17.35 -28.07 -15.08
CA ILE A 410 -16.48 -27.04 -15.61
C ILE A 410 -15.03 -27.36 -15.20
N GLN A 411 -14.26 -27.88 -16.16
CA GLN A 411 -12.86 -28.23 -15.96
C GLN A 411 -12.02 -26.95 -15.78
N THR A 412 -11.51 -26.77 -14.55
CA THR A 412 -10.71 -25.60 -14.13
C THR A 412 -9.37 -26.10 -13.61
N SER A 413 -8.24 -25.44 -13.90
CA SER A 413 -6.93 -25.80 -13.33
C SER A 413 -6.39 -24.69 -12.43
N LEU A 414 -5.65 -25.09 -11.41
CA LEU A 414 -4.88 -24.20 -10.53
C LEU A 414 -3.46 -23.96 -11.06
N VAL A 415 -3.06 -24.63 -12.14
CA VAL A 415 -1.73 -24.55 -12.74
C VAL A 415 -1.79 -23.75 -14.04
N LYS A 416 -0.95 -22.72 -14.12
CA LYS A 416 -0.84 -21.89 -15.32
C LYS A 416 -0.16 -22.68 -16.44
N HIS A 417 -0.88 -22.88 -17.54
CA HIS A 417 -0.38 -23.50 -18.78
C HIS A 417 -0.72 -22.64 -20.00
N SER A 418 -0.12 -22.96 -21.15
CA SER A 418 -0.45 -22.25 -22.40
C SER A 418 -1.91 -22.51 -22.82
N PRO A 419 -2.55 -21.56 -23.54
CA PRO A 419 -3.91 -21.76 -24.03
C PRO A 419 -4.11 -23.04 -24.85
N GLU A 420 -3.10 -23.44 -25.63
CA GLU A 420 -3.13 -24.64 -26.46
C GLU A 420 -3.14 -25.91 -25.60
N HIS A 421 -2.31 -25.94 -24.56
CA HIS A 421 -2.26 -27.04 -23.62
C HIS A 421 -3.58 -27.19 -22.85
N LEU A 422 -4.15 -26.08 -22.38
CA LEU A 422 -5.42 -26.09 -21.65
C LEU A 422 -6.56 -26.61 -22.55
N ARG A 423 -6.64 -26.13 -23.79
CA ARG A 423 -7.65 -26.59 -24.74
C ARG A 423 -7.53 -28.06 -25.11
N SER A 424 -6.31 -28.53 -25.41
CA SER A 424 -6.06 -29.95 -25.72
C SER A 424 -6.37 -30.85 -24.52
N SER A 425 -6.15 -30.35 -23.31
CA SER A 425 -6.51 -31.02 -22.06
C SER A 425 -7.96 -30.77 -21.64
N GLY A 426 -8.83 -30.21 -22.50
CA GLY A 426 -10.25 -29.98 -22.22
C GLY A 426 -10.54 -29.05 -21.02
N ILE A 427 -9.55 -28.27 -20.58
CA ILE A 427 -9.66 -27.30 -19.50
C ILE A 427 -10.17 -25.98 -20.09
N ARG A 428 -11.23 -25.42 -19.48
CA ARG A 428 -11.87 -24.17 -19.92
C ARG A 428 -11.76 -23.05 -18.91
N GLY A 429 -11.28 -23.35 -17.70
CA GLY A 429 -11.12 -22.40 -16.61
C GLY A 429 -9.70 -22.42 -16.03
N LEU A 430 -9.26 -21.27 -15.55
CA LEU A 430 -8.09 -21.13 -14.69
C LEU A 430 -8.50 -20.41 -13.40
N LEU A 431 -8.00 -20.89 -12.27
CA LEU A 431 -8.10 -20.20 -10.97
C LEU A 431 -6.68 -19.97 -10.46
N LEU A 432 -6.21 -18.73 -10.58
CA LEU A 432 -4.82 -18.34 -10.31
C LEU A 432 -4.75 -17.19 -9.31
N ARG A 433 -3.59 -17.03 -8.65
CA ARG A 433 -3.35 -15.83 -7.84
C ARG A 433 -3.23 -14.61 -8.76
N TYR A 434 -3.72 -13.44 -8.32
CA TYR A 434 -3.75 -12.23 -9.15
C TYR A 434 -2.38 -11.81 -9.71
N ASN A 435 -1.28 -12.10 -9.00
CA ASN A 435 0.08 -11.76 -9.42
C ASN A 435 0.72 -12.77 -10.38
N GLN A 436 0.02 -13.86 -10.73
CA GLN A 436 0.54 -14.90 -11.63
C GLN A 436 0.31 -14.59 -13.11
N VAL A 437 -0.44 -13.54 -13.43
CA VAL A 437 -0.81 -13.14 -14.79
C VAL A 437 -0.76 -11.63 -14.96
N ASP A 438 -0.33 -11.18 -16.13
CA ASP A 438 -0.40 -9.78 -16.51
C ASP A 438 -1.63 -9.47 -17.40
N ALA A 439 -1.85 -8.20 -17.73
CA ALA A 439 -3.00 -7.74 -18.51
C ALA A 439 -3.02 -8.32 -19.95
N ASP A 440 -1.86 -8.55 -20.55
CA ASP A 440 -1.75 -9.10 -21.90
C ASP A 440 -2.08 -10.59 -21.89
N GLU A 441 -1.64 -11.32 -20.87
CA GLU A 441 -1.99 -12.71 -20.65
C GLU A 441 -3.48 -12.90 -20.35
N ILE A 442 -4.08 -12.04 -19.51
CA ILE A 442 -5.53 -12.04 -19.27
C ILE A 442 -6.29 -11.93 -20.60
N THR A 443 -5.87 -10.99 -21.45
CA THR A 443 -6.45 -10.80 -22.78
C THR A 443 -6.23 -12.02 -23.67
N ASN A 444 -5.06 -12.66 -23.61
CA ASN A 444 -4.74 -13.85 -24.39
C ASN A 444 -5.61 -15.06 -24.00
N PHE A 445 -5.80 -15.31 -22.71
CA PHE A 445 -6.69 -16.37 -22.23
C PHE A 445 -8.14 -16.12 -22.65
N SER A 446 -8.62 -14.88 -22.49
CA SER A 446 -9.97 -14.48 -22.92
C SER A 446 -10.20 -14.71 -24.42
N LYS A 447 -9.24 -14.33 -25.28
CA LYS A 447 -9.30 -14.58 -26.73
C LYS A 447 -9.36 -16.06 -27.11
N ASN A 448 -8.82 -16.93 -26.26
CA ASN A 448 -8.81 -18.37 -26.44
C ASN A 448 -10.00 -19.09 -25.77
N ASN A 449 -11.02 -18.35 -25.32
CA ASN A 449 -12.20 -18.86 -24.61
C ASN A 449 -11.85 -19.64 -23.33
N ILE A 450 -10.80 -19.20 -22.63
CA ILE A 450 -10.43 -19.72 -21.31
C ILE A 450 -10.89 -18.69 -20.28
N SER A 451 -11.82 -19.09 -19.42
CA SER A 451 -12.30 -18.25 -18.31
C SER A 451 -11.21 -18.16 -17.25
N LEU A 452 -10.94 -16.95 -16.77
CA LEU A 452 -9.91 -16.70 -15.76
C LEU A 452 -10.56 -16.13 -14.51
N THR A 453 -10.34 -16.82 -13.38
CA THR A 453 -10.72 -16.38 -12.04
C THR A 453 -9.45 -16.05 -11.25
N LEU A 454 -9.35 -14.82 -10.74
CA LEU A 454 -8.18 -14.38 -9.97
C LEU A 454 -8.50 -14.21 -8.48
N TYR A 455 -7.63 -14.74 -7.62
CA TYR A 455 -7.76 -14.64 -6.16
C TYR A 455 -6.46 -14.13 -5.50
N THR A 456 -6.48 -13.65 -4.27
CA THR A 456 -7.65 -13.13 -3.57
C THR A 456 -7.72 -11.63 -3.85
N VAL A 457 -8.88 -11.14 -4.33
CA VAL A 457 -9.07 -9.73 -4.68
C VAL A 457 -10.05 -9.11 -3.70
N ASN A 458 -9.56 -8.27 -2.81
CA ASN A 458 -10.35 -7.65 -1.74
C ASN A 458 -10.50 -6.14 -1.95
N GLU A 459 -9.51 -5.51 -2.60
CA GLU A 459 -9.47 -4.06 -2.76
C GLU A 459 -10.16 -3.53 -4.03
N PRO A 460 -10.91 -2.41 -3.93
CA PRO A 460 -11.58 -1.79 -5.09
C PRO A 460 -10.64 -1.38 -6.23
N TRP A 461 -9.43 -0.91 -5.90
CA TRP A 461 -8.46 -0.47 -6.90
C TRP A 461 -7.95 -1.68 -7.72
N LEU A 462 -7.63 -2.79 -7.06
CA LEU A 462 -7.16 -4.01 -7.71
C LEU A 462 -8.28 -4.63 -8.57
N PHE A 463 -9.51 -4.68 -8.04
CA PHE A 463 -10.68 -5.11 -8.80
C PHE A 463 -10.89 -4.28 -10.07
N SER A 464 -10.70 -2.96 -9.99
CA SER A 464 -10.83 -2.06 -11.13
C SER A 464 -9.77 -2.34 -12.20
N MET A 465 -8.53 -2.57 -11.79
CA MET A 465 -7.42 -2.90 -12.70
C MET A 465 -7.64 -4.21 -13.45
N LEU A 466 -8.08 -5.24 -12.73
CA LEU A 466 -8.39 -6.54 -13.34
C LEU A 466 -9.63 -6.47 -14.24
N TRP A 467 -10.63 -5.65 -13.89
CA TRP A 467 -11.78 -5.36 -14.75
C TRP A 467 -11.34 -4.70 -16.05
N CYS A 468 -10.54 -3.62 -15.99
CA CYS A 468 -10.03 -2.97 -17.19
C CYS A 468 -9.18 -3.93 -18.06
N SER A 469 -8.47 -4.87 -17.44
CA SER A 469 -7.70 -5.92 -18.14
C SER A 469 -8.58 -7.00 -18.79
N GLY A 470 -9.87 -7.06 -18.47
CA GLY A 470 -10.83 -8.00 -19.06
C GLY A 470 -10.87 -9.38 -18.40
N VAL A 471 -10.55 -9.48 -17.10
CA VAL A 471 -10.68 -10.73 -16.33
C VAL A 471 -12.15 -11.22 -16.33
N SER A 472 -12.36 -12.53 -16.34
CA SER A 472 -13.72 -13.11 -16.35
C SER A 472 -14.38 -13.06 -14.97
N ALA A 473 -13.64 -13.44 -13.94
CA ALA A 473 -14.11 -13.46 -12.56
C ALA A 473 -12.98 -13.13 -11.57
N VAL A 474 -13.36 -12.76 -10.36
CA VAL A 474 -12.45 -12.67 -9.21
C VAL A 474 -13.02 -13.46 -8.04
N SER A 475 -12.15 -14.05 -7.22
CA SER A 475 -12.53 -14.60 -5.93
C SER A 475 -12.11 -13.66 -4.81
N SER A 476 -13.04 -13.36 -3.91
CA SER A 476 -12.91 -12.29 -2.93
C SER A 476 -13.39 -12.72 -1.55
N GLU A 477 -12.65 -12.37 -0.51
CA GLU A 477 -13.12 -12.47 0.88
C GLU A 477 -14.09 -11.33 1.23
N ALA A 478 -14.09 -10.30 0.39
CA ALA A 478 -14.73 -9.01 0.57
C ALA A 478 -15.85 -8.72 -0.45
N PRO A 479 -16.77 -9.64 -0.79
CA PRO A 479 -17.73 -9.41 -1.88
C PRO A 479 -18.61 -8.17 -1.64
N HIS A 480 -18.85 -7.81 -0.37
CA HIS A 480 -19.57 -6.59 0.01
C HIS A 480 -18.85 -5.29 -0.31
N ILE A 481 -17.51 -5.29 -0.37
CA ILE A 481 -16.68 -4.16 -0.80
C ILE A 481 -16.76 -4.05 -2.32
N LEU A 482 -16.46 -5.15 -3.03
CA LEU A 482 -16.44 -5.15 -4.49
C LEU A 482 -17.81 -4.83 -5.08
N ARG A 483 -18.91 -5.28 -4.46
CA ARG A 483 -20.28 -4.93 -4.89
C ARG A 483 -20.49 -3.43 -5.03
N LYS A 484 -19.84 -2.61 -4.19
CA LYS A 484 -19.95 -1.14 -4.18
C LYS A 484 -19.15 -0.45 -5.30
N VAL A 485 -18.50 -1.21 -6.19
CA VAL A 485 -17.76 -0.71 -7.35
C VAL A 485 -18.62 -0.88 -8.62
N PRO A 486 -19.46 0.10 -9.00
CA PRO A 486 -20.34 -0.01 -10.17
C PRO A 486 -19.61 0.16 -11.50
N SER A 487 -18.41 0.74 -11.49
CA SER A 487 -17.52 0.94 -12.64
C SER A 487 -16.07 0.94 -12.15
N PRO A 488 -15.07 0.60 -12.99
CA PRO A 488 -13.67 0.67 -12.58
C PRO A 488 -13.32 2.07 -12.07
N ILE A 489 -12.68 2.11 -10.91
CA ILE A 489 -12.11 3.34 -10.36
C ILE A 489 -10.98 3.77 -11.31
N TRP A 490 -10.88 5.07 -11.57
CA TRP A 490 -9.84 5.68 -12.42
C TRP A 490 -9.90 5.32 -13.91
N LEU A 491 -11.02 4.76 -14.40
CA LEU A 491 -11.24 4.59 -15.83
C LEU A 491 -11.20 5.94 -16.54
N MET A 492 -10.26 6.11 -17.47
CA MET A 492 -10.11 7.35 -18.23
C MET A 492 -9.72 7.09 -19.68
N SER A 493 -10.21 7.93 -20.60
CA SER A 493 -9.81 7.83 -22.01
C SER A 493 -8.36 8.28 -22.20
N PRO A 494 -7.63 7.73 -23.17
CA PRO A 494 -6.28 8.20 -23.49
C PRO A 494 -6.20 9.70 -23.76
N ARG A 495 -7.25 10.29 -24.37
CA ARG A 495 -7.34 11.74 -24.61
C ARG A 495 -7.46 12.54 -23.31
N THR A 496 -8.26 12.05 -22.37
CA THR A 496 -8.41 12.67 -21.04
C THR A 496 -7.09 12.62 -20.28
N TYR A 497 -6.42 11.47 -20.28
CA TYR A 497 -5.12 11.31 -19.65
C TYR A 497 -4.07 12.26 -20.26
N GLN A 498 -3.97 12.30 -21.60
CA GLN A 498 -3.09 13.22 -22.31
C GLN A 498 -3.39 14.69 -21.97
N LEU A 499 -4.66 15.07 -21.86
CA LEU A 499 -5.04 16.44 -21.50
C LEU A 499 -4.61 16.79 -20.07
N ILE A 500 -4.83 15.90 -19.10
CA ILE A 500 -4.39 16.09 -17.71
C ILE A 500 -2.88 16.25 -17.66
N TRP A 501 -2.14 15.35 -18.32
CA TRP A 501 -0.69 15.37 -18.39
C TRP A 501 -0.18 16.68 -19.00
N VAL A 502 -0.58 17.01 -20.24
CA VAL A 502 -0.11 18.23 -20.93
C VAL A 502 -0.47 19.49 -20.14
N SER A 503 -1.67 19.54 -19.56
CA SER A 503 -2.08 20.70 -18.76
C SER A 503 -1.25 20.83 -17.49
N ALA A 504 -0.99 19.74 -16.78
CA ALA A 504 -0.16 19.74 -15.57
C ALA A 504 1.27 20.19 -15.88
N ASP A 505 1.86 19.72 -16.97
CA ASP A 505 3.20 20.10 -17.42
C ASP A 505 3.28 21.58 -17.80
N LEU A 506 2.29 22.10 -18.56
CA LEU A 506 2.24 23.51 -18.94
C LEU A 506 2.07 24.44 -17.72
N ILE A 507 1.20 24.06 -16.77
CA ILE A 507 1.01 24.80 -15.52
C ILE A 507 2.30 24.80 -14.71
N SER A 508 2.92 23.63 -14.53
CA SER A 508 4.20 23.50 -13.84
C SER A 508 5.26 24.40 -14.47
N PHE A 509 5.42 24.34 -15.79
CA PHE A 509 6.40 25.12 -16.53
C PHE A 509 6.19 26.63 -16.34
N ALA A 510 4.95 27.11 -16.48
CA ALA A 510 4.61 28.52 -16.30
C ALA A 510 4.89 28.99 -14.87
N VAL A 511 4.53 28.18 -13.86
CA VAL A 511 4.77 28.49 -12.44
C VAL A 511 6.27 28.52 -12.13
N VAL A 512 7.04 27.55 -12.60
CA VAL A 512 8.50 27.50 -12.42
C VAL A 512 9.14 28.75 -13.03
N ILE A 513 8.82 29.09 -14.28
CA ILE A 513 9.34 30.31 -14.91
C ILE A 513 8.95 31.56 -14.11
N GLY A 514 7.69 31.68 -13.71
CA GLY A 514 7.21 32.80 -12.90
C GLY A 514 7.98 32.94 -11.59
N ILE A 515 8.26 31.82 -10.90
CA ILE A 515 9.05 31.78 -9.67
C ILE A 515 10.50 32.24 -9.90
N PHE A 516 11.16 31.75 -10.95
CA PHE A 516 12.53 32.16 -11.27
C PHE A 516 12.61 33.65 -11.65
N ILE A 517 11.65 34.17 -12.41
CA ILE A 517 11.57 35.61 -12.74
C ILE A 517 11.34 36.45 -11.48
N LEU A 518 10.38 36.04 -10.63
CA LEU A 518 10.05 36.75 -9.39
C LEU A 518 11.24 36.79 -8.42
N GLN A 519 11.95 35.67 -8.25
CA GLN A 519 13.15 35.61 -7.41
C GLN A 519 14.28 36.48 -7.95
N LYS A 520 14.48 36.48 -9.28
CA LYS A 520 15.46 37.36 -9.94
C LYS A 520 15.11 38.83 -9.71
N TYR A 521 13.84 39.23 -9.87
CA TYR A 521 13.39 40.60 -9.63
C TYR A 521 13.57 41.01 -8.17
N ARG A 522 13.15 40.16 -7.23
CA ARG A 522 13.28 40.39 -5.79
C ARG A 522 14.72 40.62 -5.35
N MET A 523 15.68 39.87 -5.89
CA MET A 523 17.10 40.03 -5.58
C MET A 523 17.76 41.21 -6.29
N SER A 524 17.34 41.53 -7.53
CA SER A 524 17.77 42.75 -8.21
C SER A 524 17.34 44.03 -7.46
N GLY A 525 16.13 44.04 -6.90
CA GLY A 525 15.65 45.13 -6.03
C GLY A 525 16.48 45.29 -4.75
N ILE A 526 16.89 44.18 -4.12
CA ILE A 526 17.78 44.22 -2.93
C ILE A 526 19.18 44.72 -3.31
N ARG A 527 19.73 44.31 -4.46
CA ARG A 527 21.03 44.81 -4.94
C ARG A 527 21.01 46.29 -5.31
N SER A 528 19.85 46.84 -5.70
CA SER A 528 19.69 48.29 -5.90
C SER A 528 19.60 49.10 -4.61
N TYR A 529 19.34 48.47 -3.46
CA TYR A 529 19.49 49.07 -2.14
C TYR A 529 20.94 48.85 -1.66
N ASN A 530 21.87 49.64 -2.21
CA ASN A 530 23.25 49.60 -1.76
C ASN A 530 23.34 50.13 -0.31
N PRO A 531 23.83 49.36 0.68
CA PRO A 531 23.98 49.85 2.06
C PRO A 531 24.85 51.10 2.14
N GLU A 532 25.77 51.30 1.19
CA GLU A 532 26.56 52.54 1.06
C GLU A 532 25.68 53.76 0.74
N GLN A 533 24.62 53.62 -0.06
CA GLN A 533 23.68 54.72 -0.33
C GLN A 533 22.81 55.06 0.88
N ILE A 534 22.49 54.09 1.75
CA ILE A 534 21.79 54.34 3.02
C ILE A 534 22.73 55.02 4.02
N MET A 535 23.99 54.58 4.08
CA MET A 535 24.99 55.21 4.93
C MET A 535 25.32 56.65 4.48
N LEU A 536 25.40 56.88 3.17
CA LEU A 536 25.59 58.21 2.57
C LEU A 536 24.35 59.11 2.76
N SER A 537 23.14 58.61 2.57
CA SER A 537 21.91 59.40 2.78
C SER A 537 21.62 59.69 4.26
N ALA A 538 22.02 58.81 5.18
CA ALA A 538 21.98 59.06 6.62
C ALA A 538 23.07 60.05 7.07
N ALA A 539 24.28 59.97 6.51
CA ALA A 539 25.37 60.92 6.79
C ALA A 539 25.12 62.33 6.19
N VAL A 540 24.38 62.42 5.08
CA VAL A 540 24.03 63.69 4.43
C VAL A 540 22.87 64.42 5.15
N ARG A 541 22.12 63.75 6.03
CA ARG A 541 20.99 64.35 6.78
C ARG A 541 21.33 64.86 8.19
N THR A 542 22.55 64.68 8.68
CA THR A 542 22.98 65.35 9.91
C THR A 542 23.52 66.73 9.59
N SER A 543 22.72 67.76 9.89
CA SER A 543 23.19 69.15 9.81
C SER A 543 24.35 69.35 10.79
N SER A 544 25.36 70.08 10.33
CA SER A 544 26.60 70.49 11.02
C SER A 544 26.41 71.19 12.38
N ARG A 545 25.16 71.43 12.83
CA ARG A 545 24.87 72.17 14.07
C ARG A 545 24.91 71.36 15.36
N ASP A 546 24.72 70.04 15.33
CA ASP A 546 24.65 69.23 16.57
C ASP A 546 26.00 68.62 17.01
N ILE A 547 27.07 68.77 16.21
CA ILE A 547 28.39 68.22 16.55
C ILE A 547 29.17 69.15 17.51
N ASN A 548 28.82 70.44 17.58
CA ASN A 548 29.48 71.38 18.48
C ASN A 548 28.88 71.42 19.91
N VAL A 549 27.64 70.94 20.11
CA VAL A 549 27.00 70.96 21.44
C VAL A 549 27.48 69.81 22.35
N MET A 550 28.01 68.71 21.78
CA MET A 550 28.59 67.61 22.57
C MET A 550 30.06 67.83 22.98
N LYS A 551 30.80 68.73 22.32
CA LYS A 551 32.19 69.05 22.73
C LYS A 551 32.25 70.00 23.93
N GLU A 552 31.24 70.83 24.16
CA GLU A 552 31.23 71.77 25.29
C GLU A 552 30.81 71.16 26.63
N LYS A 553 30.15 69.99 26.66
CA LYS A 553 29.73 69.33 27.92
C LYS A 553 30.76 68.36 28.52
N LEU A 554 31.94 68.21 27.93
CA LEU A 554 33.01 67.36 28.45
C LEU A 554 34.23 68.14 28.99
N ILE A 555 34.19 69.48 29.02
CA ILE A 555 35.32 70.32 29.46
C ILE A 555 35.14 70.88 30.88
N PHE A 556 33.95 70.77 31.50
CA PHE A 556 33.71 71.20 32.89
C PHE A 556 33.40 70.02 33.84
N SER A 557 34.40 69.17 34.11
CA SER A 557 34.39 68.33 35.33
C SER A 557 35.78 67.84 35.75
N ALA A 558 36.82 68.62 35.46
CA ALA A 558 38.16 68.37 35.96
C ALA A 558 38.79 69.68 36.44
N GLN A 559 38.63 70.00 37.72
CA GLN A 559 39.69 70.66 38.48
C GLN A 559 39.77 70.11 39.90
N PRO A 560 40.98 70.09 40.50
CA PRO A 560 41.32 69.25 41.63
C PRO A 560 41.40 70.04 42.95
N GLN A 561 40.94 69.42 44.04
CA GLN A 561 41.67 69.23 45.30
C GLN A 561 40.88 68.27 46.19
#